data_AF-A0A5E7WBQ9-F1
#
_entry.id   AF-A0A5E7WBQ9-F1
#
_cell.length_a   1.000
_cell.length_b   1.000
_cell.length_c   1.000
_cell.angle_alpha   90.00
_cell.angle_beta   90.00
_cell.angle_gamma   90.00
#
_symmetry.space_group_name_H-M   'P 1'
#
loop_
_entity.id
_entity.type
_entity.pdbx_description
1 polymer ?
#
loop_
_entity_poly.entity_id
_entity_poly.type
_entity_poly.pdbx_seq_one_letter_code
_entity_poly.pdbx_strand_id
1 'polypeptide(L)'
;MNQALSFSLPEDLLCVHKGAEAGVPIDAITCAVDRANSVLLLLEDQFECDGPRLANHVIAAALWDVRGTLGLIRTLAVHADNSTRLPVSGGAQ
;
A
#
# COMPACT_ATOMS: atom_id res chain seq x y z
N MET A 1 -14.76 -14.47 -16.13
CA MET A 1 -16.00 -13.87 -15.60
C MET A 1 -15.63 -12.51 -15.04
N ASN A 2 -16.18 -11.43 -15.59
CA ASN A 2 -15.88 -10.06 -15.14
C ASN A 2 -16.53 -9.83 -13.77
N GLN A 3 -15.79 -10.04 -12.68
CA GLN A 3 -16.12 -9.38 -11.42
C GLN A 3 -15.88 -7.89 -11.65
N ALA A 4 -16.96 -7.16 -11.95
CA ALA A 4 -16.93 -5.72 -11.93
C ALA A 4 -16.40 -5.30 -10.57
N LEU A 5 -15.27 -4.59 -10.57
CA LEU A 5 -14.66 -4.04 -9.39
C LEU A 5 -15.62 -2.97 -8.84
N SER A 6 -16.55 -3.39 -7.98
CA SER A 6 -17.47 -2.51 -7.29
C SER A 6 -16.71 -1.82 -6.17
N PHE A 7 -15.93 -0.81 -6.54
CA PHE A 7 -15.29 0.08 -5.60
C PHE A 7 -16.33 1.11 -5.13
N SER A 8 -16.81 0.93 -3.92
CA SER A 8 -17.74 1.85 -3.26
C SER A 8 -17.04 3.12 -2.76
N LEU A 9 -15.74 3.01 -2.48
CA LEU A 9 -14.89 4.06 -1.94
C LEU A 9 -13.52 4.07 -2.66
N PRO A 10 -12.84 5.22 -2.75
CA PRO A 10 -11.49 5.31 -3.32
C PRO A 10 -10.48 4.37 -2.67
N GLU A 11 -10.61 4.11 -1.38
CA GLU A 11 -9.80 3.15 -0.62
C GLU A 11 -10.01 1.69 -1.06
N ASP A 12 -11.13 1.36 -1.69
CA ASP A 12 -11.41 0.00 -2.17
C ASP A 12 -10.50 -0.35 -3.36
N LEU A 13 -10.05 0.64 -4.14
CA LEU A 13 -9.06 0.48 -5.22
C LEU A 13 -7.69 0.04 -4.71
N LEU A 14 -7.41 0.33 -3.43
CA LEU A 14 -6.14 0.01 -2.78
C LEU A 14 -6.22 -1.29 -1.97
N CYS A 15 -7.41 -1.88 -1.83
CA CYS A 15 -7.60 -3.13 -1.11
C CYS A 15 -7.26 -4.33 -1.99
N VAL A 16 -6.33 -5.18 -1.54
CA VAL A 16 -6.08 -6.46 -2.22
C VAL A 16 -7.31 -7.37 -2.07
N HIS A 17 -7.76 -7.90 -3.20
CA HIS A 17 -8.91 -8.79 -3.26
C HIS A 17 -8.65 -10.06 -2.45
N LYS A 18 -9.65 -10.53 -1.69
CA LYS A 18 -9.51 -11.70 -0.79
C LYS A 18 -9.14 -13.01 -1.50
N GLY A 19 -9.35 -13.08 -2.82
CA GLY A 19 -8.99 -14.23 -3.67
C GLY A 19 -7.74 -14.00 -4.52
N ALA A 20 -6.91 -13.00 -4.21
CA ALA A 20 -5.68 -12.75 -4.94
C ALA A 20 -4.69 -13.93 -4.79
N GLU A 21 -4.00 -14.29 -5.88
CA GLU A 21 -3.04 -15.39 -5.87
C GLU A 21 -1.84 -15.11 -4.94
N ALA A 22 -1.21 -16.18 -4.46
CA ALA A 22 0.03 -16.08 -3.70
C ALA A 22 1.12 -15.42 -4.56
N GLY A 23 1.70 -14.32 -4.06
CA GLY A 23 2.66 -13.46 -4.80
C GLY A 23 2.14 -12.04 -5.03
N VAL A 24 0.85 -11.88 -5.36
CA VAL A 24 0.21 -10.57 -5.56
C VAL A 24 0.31 -9.67 -4.31
N PRO A 25 0.15 -10.18 -3.07
CA PRO A 25 0.33 -9.36 -1.88
C PRO A 25 1.76 -8.82 -1.71
N ILE A 26 2.79 -9.56 -2.15
CA ILE A 26 4.19 -9.12 -2.05
C ILE A 26 4.44 -7.97 -3.02
N ASP A 27 4.00 -8.09 -4.27
CA ASP A 27 4.14 -7.02 -5.26
C ASP A 27 3.41 -5.75 -4.83
N ALA A 28 2.21 -5.89 -4.25
CA ALA A 28 1.45 -4.77 -3.70
C ALA A 28 2.16 -4.10 -2.51
N ILE A 29 2.79 -4.88 -1.63
CA ILE A 29 3.58 -4.36 -0.51
C ILE A 29 4.80 -3.59 -1.03
N THR A 30 5.56 -4.19 -1.95
CA THR A 30 6.75 -3.56 -2.56
C THR A 30 6.38 -2.24 -3.22
N CYS A 31 5.32 -2.24 -4.03
CA CYS A 31 4.81 -1.03 -4.68
C CYS A 31 4.41 0.06 -3.67
N ALA A 32 3.72 -0.31 -2.58
CA ALA A 32 3.35 0.64 -1.54
C ALA A 32 4.58 1.21 -0.80
N VAL A 33 5.61 0.40 -0.57
CA VAL A 33 6.88 0.85 0.03
C VAL A 33 7.58 1.84 -0.90
N ASP A 34 7.71 1.54 -2.19
CA ASP A 34 8.37 2.42 -3.17
C ASP A 34 7.65 3.76 -3.31
N ARG A 35 6.30 3.75 -3.25
CA ARG A 35 5.49 4.97 -3.23
C ARG A 35 5.80 5.83 -2.00
N ALA A 36 5.82 5.22 -0.81
CA ALA A 36 6.12 5.93 0.44
C ALA A 36 7.54 6.53 0.40
N ASN A 37 8.53 5.76 -0.06
CA ASN A 37 9.91 6.22 -0.20
C ASN A 37 10.02 7.40 -1.16
N SER A 38 9.30 7.37 -2.29
CA SER A 38 9.31 8.47 -3.26
C SER A 38 8.77 9.77 -2.65
N VAL A 39 7.69 9.70 -1.87
CA VAL A 39 7.13 10.89 -1.19
C VAL A 39 8.06 11.39 -0.10
N LEU A 40 8.72 10.50 0.64
CA LEU A 40 9.71 10.88 1.65
C LEU A 40 10.93 11.57 1.02
N LEU A 41 11.44 11.04 -0.09
CA LEU A 41 12.57 11.64 -0.81
C LEU A 41 12.25 13.07 -1.29
N LEU A 42 11.02 13.30 -1.78
CA LEU A 42 10.56 14.64 -2.15
C LEU A 42 10.42 15.57 -0.93
N LEU A 43 10.09 15.03 0.24
CA LEU A 43 10.03 15.80 1.48
C LEU A 43 11.42 16.10 2.04
N GLU A 44 12.37 15.17 1.94
CA GLU A 44 13.77 15.35 2.36
C GLU A 44 14.42 16.53 1.64
N ASP A 45 14.16 16.70 0.34
CA ASP A 45 14.60 17.86 -0.44
C ASP A 45 14.16 19.21 0.17
N GLN A 46 13.01 19.26 0.84
CA GLN A 46 12.53 20.47 1.53
C GLN A 46 13.33 20.85 2.78
N PHE A 47 14.19 19.96 3.25
CA PHE A 47 15.05 20.16 4.42
C PHE A 47 16.54 20.20 4.07
N GLU A 48 16.94 19.70 2.90
CA GLU A 48 18.34 19.62 2.48
C GLU A 48 18.76 20.75 1.53
N CYS A 49 17.84 21.27 0.72
CA CYS A 49 18.14 22.28 -0.30
C CYS A 49 17.66 23.69 0.13
N ASP A 50 18.45 24.73 -0.18
CA ASP A 50 18.10 26.15 0.03
C ASP A 50 17.04 26.69 -0.97
N GLY A 51 16.22 25.80 -1.52
CA GLY A 51 15.17 26.12 -2.48
C GLY A 51 13.93 26.78 -1.85
N PRO A 52 12.98 27.24 -2.67
CA PRO A 52 11.71 27.76 -2.17
C PRO A 52 10.94 26.67 -1.43
N ARG A 53 10.66 26.91 -0.14
CA ARG A 53 9.96 25.97 0.72
C ARG A 53 8.50 25.78 0.30
N LEU A 54 8.06 24.53 0.21
CA LEU A 54 6.66 24.19 0.01
C LEU A 54 5.79 24.74 1.15
N ALA A 55 4.54 25.07 0.83
CA ALA A 55 3.58 25.52 1.83
C ALA A 55 3.33 24.43 2.88
N ASN A 56 3.11 24.84 4.14
CA ASN A 56 2.93 23.90 5.25
C ASN A 56 1.82 22.87 5.02
N HIS A 57 0.73 23.26 4.34
CA HIS A 57 -0.37 22.34 4.03
C HIS A 57 0.03 21.26 3.01
N VAL A 58 0.97 21.56 2.10
CA VAL A 58 1.51 20.58 1.14
C VAL A 58 2.39 19.57 1.86
N ILE A 59 3.28 20.05 2.73
CA ILE A 59 4.13 19.18 3.57
C ILE A 59 3.25 18.29 4.47
N ALA A 60 2.22 18.87 5.10
CA ALA A 60 1.28 18.13 5.92
C ALA A 60 0.51 17.07 5.11
N ALA A 61 0.09 17.38 3.88
CA ALA A 61 -0.60 16.44 3.00
C ALA A 61 0.32 15.26 2.60
N ALA A 62 1.58 15.53 2.26
CA ALA A 62 2.56 14.49 1.93
C ALA A 62 2.83 13.56 3.14
N LEU A 63 2.96 14.12 4.34
CA LEU A 63 3.07 13.31 5.57
C LEU A 63 1.83 12.46 5.83
N TRP A 64 0.64 12.98 5.51
CA TRP A 64 -0.62 12.25 5.63
C TRP A 64 -0.70 11.09 4.63
N ASP A 65 -0.23 11.31 3.41
CA ASP A 65 -0.15 10.29 2.36
C ASP A 65 0.77 9.13 2.75
N VAL A 66 1.96 9.44 3.29
CA VAL A 66 2.89 8.42 3.80
C VAL A 66 2.24 7.61 4.94
N ARG A 67 1.54 8.27 5.89
CA ARG A 67 0.82 7.55 6.96
C ARG A 67 -0.27 6.63 6.41
N GLY A 68 -1.02 7.07 5.41
CA GLY A 68 -2.01 6.24 4.72
C GLY A 68 -1.37 5.01 4.07
N THR A 69 -0.24 5.21 3.38
CA THR A 69 0.51 4.14 2.72
C THR A 69 1.07 3.12 3.71
N LEU A 70 1.58 3.56 4.87
CA LEU A 70 1.98 2.67 5.97
C LEU A 70 0.80 1.85 6.53
N GLY A 71 -0.39 2.45 6.59
CA GLY A 71 -1.63 1.75 6.94
C GLY A 71 -1.98 0.66 5.93
N LEU A 72 -1.84 0.96 4.63
CA LEU A 72 -2.05 0.00 3.55
C LEU A 72 -1.05 -1.17 3.63
N ILE A 73 0.25 -0.88 3.76
CA ILE A 73 1.31 -1.91 3.89
C ILE A 73 0.97 -2.88 5.04
N ARG A 74 0.54 -2.34 6.20
CA ARG A 74 0.14 -3.17 7.34
C ARG A 74 -1.03 -4.10 6.99
N THR A 75 -2.06 -3.57 6.32
CA THR A 75 -3.23 -4.36 5.90
C THR A 75 -2.82 -5.48 4.95
N LEU A 76 -1.98 -5.18 3.97
CA LEU A 76 -1.47 -6.15 3.01
C LEU A 76 -0.63 -7.24 3.68
N ALA A 77 0.25 -6.86 4.61
CA ALA A 77 1.07 -7.81 5.36
C ALA A 77 0.22 -8.77 6.21
N VAL A 78 -0.80 -8.25 6.91
CA VAL A 78 -1.76 -9.08 7.67
C VAL A 78 -2.55 -10.01 6.74
N HIS A 79 -2.97 -9.53 5.58
CA HIS A 79 -3.66 -10.35 4.59
C HIS A 79 -2.77 -11.48 4.05
N ALA A 80 -1.50 -11.19 3.75
CA ALA A 80 -0.53 -12.16 3.30
C ALA A 80 -0.24 -13.24 4.36
N ASP A 81 -0.05 -12.86 5.63
CA ASP A 81 0.14 -13.79 6.74
C ASP A 81 -1.06 -14.73 6.91
N ASN A 82 -2.29 -14.18 6.88
CA ASN A 82 -3.51 -14.99 6.96
C ASN A 82 -3.65 -15.97 5.78
N SER A 83 -3.29 -15.53 4.57
CA SER A 83 -3.38 -16.37 3.35
C SER A 83 -2.35 -17.50 3.35
N THR A 84 -1.18 -17.28 3.95
CA THR A 84 -0.11 -18.28 4.09
C THR A 84 -0.44 -19.34 5.16
N ARG A 85 -1.33 -19.01 6.11
CA ARG A 85 -1.75 -19.90 7.21
C ARG A 85 -2.94 -20.81 6.88
N LEU A 86 -3.57 -20.67 5.71
CA LEU A 86 -4.63 -21.58 5.29
C LEU A 86 -4.02 -22.98 5.05
N PRO A 87 -4.47 -24.03 5.75
CA PRO A 87 -3.97 -25.37 5.49
C PRO A 87 -4.34 -25.74 4.06
N VAL A 88 -3.40 -26.33 3.32
CA VAL A 88 -3.68 -27.02 2.06
C VAL A 88 -4.62 -28.19 2.39
N SER A 89 -5.93 -27.93 2.37
CA SER A 89 -6.96 -28.96 2.36
C SER A 89 -6.93 -29.63 0.98
N GLY A 90 -5.95 -30.51 0.78
CA GLY A 90 -5.74 -31.14 -0.52
C GLY A 90 -4.53 -32.05 -0.57
N GLY A 91 -4.34 -32.88 0.45
CA GLY A 91 -3.49 -34.08 0.37
C GLY A 91 -4.39 -35.31 0.25
N ALA A 92 -4.27 -36.03 -0.86
CA ALA A 92 -5.05 -37.21 -1.21
C ALA A 92 -5.00 -38.35 -0.16
N GLN A 93 -6.16 -38.95 0.15
CA GLN A 93 -6.51 -40.36 -0.12
C GLN A 93 -7.95 -40.66 0.32
#